data_AF-A0A8S3B9A1-F1
#
_entry.id   AF-A0A8S3B9A1-F1
#
_cell.length_a   1.000
_cell.length_b   1.000
_cell.length_c   1.000
_cell.angle_alpha   90.00
_cell.angle_beta   90.00
_cell.angle_gamma   90.00
#
_symmetry.space_group_name_H-M   'P 1'
#
loop_
_entity.id
_entity.type
_entity.pdbx_description
1 polymer ?
#
loop_
_entity_poly.entity_id
_entity_poly.type
_entity_poly.pdbx_seq_one_letter_code
_entity_poly.pdbx_strand_id
1 'polypeptide(L)'
;NEEEEFVLPEEFEPLLTGVPLYTDDTANVIALVWAPRPFNRRSDRTRRALDISLVKSCYLEHCPSEHPVKVRVSYQKLLKC
;
A
#
# COMPACT_ATOMS: atom_id res chain seq x y z
N ASN A 1 18.81 5.06 52.73
CA ASN A 1 17.39 4.81 52.46
C ASN A 1 17.25 4.60 50.98
N GLU A 2 17.32 3.33 50.60
CA GLU A 2 17.05 2.87 49.24
C GLU A 2 15.63 3.31 48.88
N GLU A 3 15.51 3.99 47.75
CA GLU A 3 14.30 4.63 47.25
C GLU A 3 13.16 3.59 47.19
N GLU A 4 12.01 3.90 47.78
CA GLU A 4 10.82 3.03 47.73
C GLU A 4 10.49 2.67 46.27
N GLU A 5 10.56 1.38 45.95
CA GLU A 5 10.34 0.85 44.61
C GLU A 5 8.89 1.14 44.17
N PHE A 6 8.73 1.85 43.06
CA PHE A 6 7.41 2.17 42.52
C PHE A 6 6.73 0.91 41.99
N VAL A 7 5.53 0.61 42.50
CA VAL A 7 4.76 -0.59 42.13
C VAL A 7 3.42 -0.20 41.50
N LEU A 8 3.04 -0.90 40.43
CA LEU A 8 1.75 -0.74 39.77
C LEU A 8 0.64 -1.54 40.52
N PRO A 9 -0.64 -1.11 40.45
CA PRO A 9 -1.75 -1.86 41.04
C PRO A 9 -1.88 -3.29 40.49
N GLU A 10 -2.41 -4.22 41.29
CA GLU A 10 -2.53 -5.64 40.90
C GLU A 10 -3.39 -5.89 39.67
N GLU A 11 -4.38 -5.03 39.43
CA GLU A 11 -5.30 -5.10 38.28
C GLU A 11 -4.73 -4.39 37.04
N PHE A 12 -3.50 -3.86 37.12
CA PHE A 12 -2.88 -3.14 36.00
C PHE A 12 -2.36 -4.12 34.96
N GLU A 13 -3.04 -4.16 33.82
CA GLU A 13 -2.63 -4.94 32.65
C GLU A 13 -2.38 -4.05 31.42
N PRO A 14 -1.55 -4.52 30.47
CA PRO A 14 -1.48 -3.90 29.15
C PRO A 14 -2.84 -3.81 28.45
N LEU A 15 -3.07 -2.76 27.67
CA LEU A 15 -4.38 -2.48 27.05
C LEU A 15 -4.98 -3.62 26.21
N LEU A 16 -4.14 -4.44 25.58
CA LEU A 16 -4.57 -5.46 24.59
C LEU A 16 -4.10 -6.87 24.97
N THR A 17 -3.97 -7.18 26.25
CA THR A 17 -3.48 -8.50 26.73
C THR A 17 -4.27 -9.69 26.15
N GLY A 18 -5.57 -9.52 25.87
CA GLY A 18 -6.42 -10.55 25.29
C GLY A 18 -6.40 -10.67 23.75
N VAL A 19 -5.65 -9.81 23.05
CA VAL A 19 -5.64 -9.75 21.58
C VAL A 19 -4.29 -10.22 21.04
N PRO A 20 -4.25 -11.16 20.08
CA PRO A 20 -2.99 -11.59 19.48
C PRO A 20 -2.34 -10.46 18.68
N LEU A 21 -1.00 -10.42 18.70
CA LEU A 21 -0.21 -9.40 17.98
C LEU A 21 -0.42 -9.46 16.46
N TYR A 22 -0.62 -10.65 15.89
CA TYR A 22 -0.87 -10.87 14.47
C TYR A 22 -1.89 -11.99 14.27
N THR A 23 -2.55 -11.94 13.12
CA THR A 23 -3.48 -12.94 12.60
C THR A 23 -2.99 -13.43 11.23
N ASP A 24 -3.59 -14.50 10.72
CA ASP A 24 -3.24 -15.06 9.40
C ASP A 24 -3.32 -14.03 8.26
N ASP A 25 -4.25 -13.06 8.37
CA ASP A 25 -4.47 -12.02 7.37
C ASP A 25 -3.61 -10.76 7.56
N THR A 26 -2.88 -10.63 8.67
CA THR A 26 -2.16 -9.39 9.00
C THR A 26 -1.14 -9.02 7.91
N ALA A 27 -0.39 -9.99 7.42
CA ALA A 27 0.57 -9.77 6.33
C ALA A 27 -0.13 -9.34 5.02
N ASN A 28 -1.26 -9.96 4.68
CA ASN A 28 -2.04 -9.63 3.49
C ASN A 28 -2.58 -8.19 3.56
N VAL A 29 -3.11 -7.80 4.72
CA VAL A 29 -3.63 -6.45 4.92
C VAL A 29 -2.51 -5.41 4.85
N ILE A 30 -1.33 -5.69 5.42
CA ILE A 30 -0.16 -4.81 5.29
C ILE A 30 0.25 -4.67 3.82
N ALA A 31 0.23 -5.75 3.03
CA ALA A 31 0.51 -5.67 1.59
C ALA A 31 -0.51 -4.79 0.84
N LEU A 32 -1.80 -4.86 1.20
CA LEU A 32 -2.84 -4.01 0.60
C LEU A 32 -2.65 -2.52 0.91
N VAL A 33 -2.05 -2.15 2.04
CA VAL A 33 -1.75 -0.74 2.37
C VAL A 33 -0.83 -0.11 1.31
N TRP A 34 0.13 -0.88 0.79
CA TRP A 34 1.11 -0.43 -0.21
C TRP A 34 0.70 -0.75 -1.66
N ALA A 35 -0.47 -1.34 -1.87
CA ALA A 35 -0.96 -1.67 -3.20
C ALA A 35 -1.27 -0.41 -4.03
N PRO A 36 -1.21 -0.48 -5.38
CA PRO A 36 -1.63 0.62 -6.21
C PRO A 36 -3.14 0.84 -6.11
N ARG A 37 -3.57 2.07 -6.41
CA ARG A 37 -4.98 2.36 -6.69
C ARG A 37 -5.46 1.43 -7.82
N PRO A 38 -6.59 0.72 -7.69
CA PRO A 38 -7.67 0.91 -6.72
C PRO A 38 -7.61 0.05 -5.44
N PHE A 39 -6.66 -0.87 -5.32
CA PHE A 39 -6.68 -1.97 -4.34
C PHE A 39 -6.36 -1.55 -2.91
N ASN A 40 -5.72 -0.40 -2.70
CA ASN A 40 -5.41 0.14 -1.38
C ASN A 40 -6.61 0.75 -0.63
N ARG A 41 -7.83 0.60 -1.13
CA ARG A 41 -9.05 1.12 -0.49
C ARG A 41 -10.07 0.01 -0.29
N ARG A 42 -10.76 0.07 0.86
CA ARG A 42 -11.86 -0.86 1.18
C ARG A 42 -13.14 -0.58 0.40
N SER A 43 -13.42 0.69 0.11
CA SER A 43 -14.60 1.10 -0.65
C SER A 43 -14.32 2.36 -1.48
N ASP A 44 -15.02 2.45 -2.61
CA ASP A 44 -14.95 3.58 -3.54
C ASP A 44 -16.16 3.55 -4.50
N ARG A 45 -16.36 4.61 -5.28
CA ARG A 45 -17.45 4.69 -6.27
C ARG A 45 -17.15 3.86 -7.51
N THR A 46 -18.18 3.24 -8.08
CA THR A 46 -18.10 2.61 -9.41
C THR A 46 -17.76 3.66 -10.47
N ARG A 47 -16.74 3.40 -11.30
CA ARG A 47 -16.32 4.28 -12.40
C ARG A 47 -16.78 3.69 -13.73
N ARG A 48 -16.96 4.53 -14.75
CA ARG A 48 -17.29 4.03 -16.10
C ARG A 48 -16.08 3.28 -16.67
N ALA A 49 -16.35 2.30 -17.52
CA ALA A 49 -15.29 1.51 -18.16
C ALA A 49 -14.27 2.39 -18.91
N LEU A 50 -14.74 3.44 -19.60
CA LEU A 50 -13.90 4.37 -20.36
C LEU A 50 -13.00 5.27 -19.49
N ASP A 51 -13.35 5.47 -18.20
CA ASP A 51 -12.58 6.34 -17.30
C ASP A 51 -11.36 5.61 -16.68
N ILE A 52 -11.24 4.30 -16.89
CA ILE A 52 -10.19 3.46 -16.32
C ILE A 52 -9.14 3.19 -17.40
N SER A 53 -7.94 3.75 -17.20
CA SER A 53 -6.81 3.51 -18.09
C SER A 53 -5.94 2.37 -17.56
N LEU A 54 -6.11 1.18 -18.13
CA LEU A 54 -5.39 -0.03 -17.71
C LEU A 54 -3.88 0.02 -17.99
N VAL A 55 -3.49 0.70 -19.08
CA VAL A 55 -2.09 0.75 -19.54
C VAL A 55 -1.34 2.01 -19.07
N LYS A 56 -1.97 2.85 -18.23
CA LYS A 56 -1.41 4.14 -17.84
C LYS A 56 -0.12 4.02 -17.05
N SER A 57 -0.04 3.09 -16.10
CA SER A 57 1.19 2.86 -15.34
C SER A 57 2.36 2.46 -16.24
N CYS A 58 2.10 1.62 -17.25
CA CYS A 58 3.13 1.10 -18.13
C CYS A 58 3.92 2.19 -18.86
N TYR A 59 3.26 3.24 -19.35
CA TYR A 59 3.94 4.33 -20.08
C TYR A 59 4.37 5.51 -19.20
N LEU A 60 3.87 5.60 -17.96
CA LEU A 60 4.38 6.54 -16.97
C LEU A 60 5.75 6.12 -16.42
N GLU A 61 6.03 4.82 -16.41
CA GLU A 61 7.33 4.27 -16.08
C GLU A 61 8.34 4.48 -17.22
N HIS A 62 9.61 4.58 -16.86
CA HIS A 62 10.68 4.75 -17.83
C HIS A 62 10.77 3.51 -18.74
N CYS A 63 10.74 3.72 -20.05
CA CYS A 63 10.86 2.63 -21.02
C CYS A 63 12.29 2.07 -21.00
N PRO A 64 12.49 0.74 -20.87
CA PRO A 64 13.80 0.12 -20.98
C PRO A 64 14.53 0.46 -22.29
N SER A 65 15.82 0.73 -22.20
CA SER A 65 16.66 1.14 -23.35
C SER A 65 16.75 0.07 -24.45
N GLU A 66 16.64 -1.21 -24.09
CA GLU A 66 16.71 -2.36 -25.02
C GLU A 66 15.53 -2.41 -26.01
N HIS A 67 14.45 -1.69 -25.74
CA HIS A 67 13.31 -1.70 -26.64
C HIS A 67 13.59 -0.93 -27.94
N PRO A 68 13.04 -1.38 -29.08
CA PRO A 68 13.18 -0.71 -30.37
C PRO A 68 12.78 0.77 -30.32
N VAL A 69 13.45 1.60 -31.12
CA VAL A 69 13.22 3.06 -31.18
C VAL A 69 11.73 3.40 -31.33
N LYS A 70 10.99 2.62 -32.13
CA LYS A 70 9.54 2.80 -32.33
C LYS A 70 8.75 2.75 -31.00
N VAL A 71 9.10 1.83 -30.11
CA VAL A 71 8.43 1.67 -28.80
C VAL A 71 8.77 2.86 -27.90
N ARG A 72 10.04 3.24 -27.83
CA ARG A 72 10.50 4.38 -27.02
C ARG A 72 9.87 5.71 -27.47
N VAL A 73 9.76 5.93 -28.78
CA VAL A 73 9.05 7.10 -29.35
C VAL A 73 7.56 7.04 -29.02
N SER A 74 6.93 5.85 -29.01
CA SER A 74 5.53 5.69 -28.61
C SER A 74 5.31 6.09 -27.14
N TYR A 75 6.17 5.66 -26.23
CA TYR A 75 6.13 6.07 -24.81
C TYR A 75 6.24 7.59 -24.67
N GLN A 76 7.21 8.20 -25.35
CA GLN A 76 7.38 9.65 -25.33
C GLN A 76 6.17 10.41 -25.86
N LYS A 77 5.47 9.88 -26.87
CA LYS A 77 4.23 10.48 -27.37
C LYS A 77 3.11 10.39 -26.33
N LEU A 78 2.90 9.21 -25.74
CA LEU A 78 1.88 9.00 -24.71
C LEU A 78 2.11 9.81 -23.43
N LEU A 79 3.35 10.19 -23.13
CA LEU A 79 3.69 11.09 -22.01
C LEU A 79 3.45 12.58 -22.31
N LYS A 80 3.43 12.97 -23.58
CA LYS A 80 3.22 14.37 -24.01
C LYS A 80 1.75 14.69 -24.27
N CYS A 81 0.97 13.69 -24.66
CA CYS A 81 -0.48 13.79 -24.84
C CYS A 81 -1.19 13.88 -23.48
#